data_AF-A0A7S4DGV8-F1
#
_entry.id   AF-A0A7S4DGV8-F1
#
_cell.length_a   1.000
_cell.length_b   1.000
_cell.length_c   1.000
_cell.angle_alpha   90.00
_cell.angle_beta   90.00
_cell.angle_gamma   90.00
#
_symmetry.space_group_name_H-M   'P 1'
#
loop_
_entity.id
_entity.type
_entity.pdbx_description
1 polymer ?
#
loop_
_entity_poly.entity_id
_entity_poly.type
_entity_poly.pdbx_seq_one_letter_code
_entity_poly.pdbx_strand_id
1 'polypeptide(L)'
;MEPATPFDDQVHGSLDRTSAPVLRGVRESASSVGLGDAWVARLQGRLAELRAEKERRKAALLEVGARINALWERLKVPQAERDAFQRRVAAERLGPANLAAGEAELARLEALKRERLGQLVEEVRAEITELWDAMSVSPAEREDFAPARASEGAYTDDLLAAHEAEAARLRARRAAMEPLFRLAERREELLAGRAELEELQADSSRLLGRGKGAAQALKRLTQLEKETKRLPKLSEGLRAKLLEWEKEEGPFVVDGARYIDRMKAQDREYEEYKEGQKAERARKKEQEKAERDGGGGGAGGATP
;
A
#
# COMPACT_ATOMS: atom_id res chain seq x y z
N MET A 1 -21.90 40.18 90.52
CA MET A 1 -22.87 39.85 89.46
C MET A 1 -22.87 41.02 88.49
N GLU A 2 -22.37 40.83 87.27
CA GLU A 2 -22.58 41.82 86.21
C GLU A 2 -24.07 41.89 85.84
N PRO A 3 -24.53 43.08 85.42
CA PRO A 3 -25.20 43.10 84.12
C PRO A 3 -24.86 44.31 83.23
N ALA A 4 -24.66 43.96 81.96
CA ALA A 4 -24.89 44.70 80.72
C ALA A 4 -24.15 46.04 80.50
N THR A 5 -23.12 45.96 79.66
CA THR A 5 -22.63 47.08 78.84
C THR A 5 -23.75 47.63 77.95
N PRO A 6 -23.89 48.96 77.79
CA PRO A 6 -24.90 49.52 76.90
C PRO A 6 -24.47 49.30 75.46
N PHE A 7 -25.03 48.28 74.82
CA PHE A 7 -24.93 48.00 73.38
C PHE A 7 -25.84 48.94 72.56
N ASP A 8 -26.08 50.18 73.02
CA ASP A 8 -27.16 51.02 72.48
C ASP A 8 -26.78 52.50 72.35
N ASP A 9 -25.52 52.79 72.00
CA ASP A 9 -25.02 54.16 71.82
C ASP A 9 -24.56 54.50 70.38
N GLN A 10 -25.07 53.80 69.36
CA GLN A 10 -24.85 54.18 67.96
C GLN A 10 -26.05 53.93 67.04
N VAL A 11 -27.20 54.54 67.36
CA VAL A 11 -28.21 54.86 66.34
C VAL A 11 -28.77 56.26 66.62
N HIS A 12 -28.03 57.30 66.21
CA HIS A 12 -28.61 58.64 66.07
C HIS A 12 -29.39 58.72 64.76
N GLY A 13 -30.61 58.19 64.78
CA GLY A 13 -31.62 58.39 63.74
C GLY A 13 -32.80 59.17 64.30
N SER A 14 -32.78 60.51 64.15
CA SER A 14 -33.97 61.33 64.35
C SER A 14 -35.01 60.93 63.30
N LEU A 15 -36.12 60.33 63.72
CA LEU A 15 -37.25 60.02 62.85
C LEU A 15 -38.14 61.26 62.72
N ASP A 16 -37.75 62.20 61.85
CA ASP A 16 -38.67 63.22 61.35
C ASP A 16 -39.69 62.56 60.40
N ARG A 17 -40.97 62.60 60.78
CA ARG A 17 -42.08 61.93 60.07
C ARG A 17 -42.64 62.70 58.86
N THR A 18 -41.84 63.53 58.18
CA THR A 18 -42.33 64.34 57.04
C THR A 18 -41.45 64.35 55.78
N SER A 19 -40.44 63.50 55.66
CA SER A 19 -39.79 63.23 54.37
C SER A 19 -39.18 61.84 54.37
N ALA A 20 -39.22 61.14 53.22
CA ALA A 20 -38.69 59.79 53.09
C ALA A 20 -37.22 59.73 53.59
N PRO A 21 -36.84 58.78 54.45
CA PRO A 21 -35.48 58.74 54.98
C PRO A 21 -34.50 58.37 53.86
N VAL A 22 -33.75 59.38 53.39
CA VAL A 22 -32.61 59.19 52.49
C VAL A 22 -31.37 59.06 53.34
N LEU A 23 -30.77 57.87 53.36
CA LEU A 23 -29.43 57.66 53.91
C LEU A 23 -28.41 58.47 53.07
N ARG A 24 -28.01 59.65 53.55
CA ARG A 24 -26.88 60.42 52.99
C ARG A 24 -25.60 59.99 53.69
N GLY A 25 -24.63 59.54 52.88
CA GLY A 25 -23.48 58.74 53.27
C GLY A 25 -22.58 59.34 54.36
N VAL A 26 -22.08 58.44 55.22
CA VAL A 26 -20.96 58.69 56.11
C VAL A 26 -19.69 58.76 55.25
N ARG A 27 -18.91 59.83 55.43
CA ARG A 27 -17.69 60.15 54.68
C ARG A 27 -16.73 58.96 54.60
N GLU A 28 -16.15 58.74 53.41
CA GLU A 28 -15.06 57.76 53.22
C GLU A 28 -13.86 58.12 54.11
N SER A 29 -13.42 57.15 54.91
CA SER A 29 -12.16 57.20 55.66
C SER A 29 -11.24 56.09 55.17
N ALA A 30 -9.94 56.19 55.43
CA ALA A 30 -8.97 55.15 55.03
C ALA A 30 -9.24 53.76 55.66
N SER A 31 -10.10 53.70 56.68
CA SER A 31 -10.60 52.47 57.31
C SER A 31 -12.04 52.13 56.91
N SER A 32 -12.68 52.90 56.02
CA SER A 32 -14.03 52.61 55.54
C SER A 32 -13.98 51.49 54.52
N VAL A 33 -14.56 50.34 54.86
CA VAL A 33 -14.93 49.29 53.90
C VAL A 33 -16.23 49.75 53.22
N GLY A 34 -16.15 50.86 52.49
CA GLY A 34 -17.32 51.48 51.88
C GLY A 34 -17.88 50.61 50.75
N LEU A 35 -19.11 50.13 50.92
CA LEU A 35 -19.95 49.61 49.85
C LEU A 35 -20.40 50.75 48.90
N GLY A 36 -19.49 51.64 48.50
CA GLY A 36 -19.77 52.76 47.61
C GLY A 36 -19.98 52.32 46.17
N ASP A 37 -20.58 53.19 45.35
CA ASP A 37 -20.91 52.91 43.96
C ASP A 37 -19.69 52.45 43.12
N ALA A 38 -18.50 52.96 43.42
CA ALA A 38 -17.25 52.52 42.77
C ALA A 38 -16.89 51.06 43.08
N TRP A 39 -17.15 50.59 44.31
CA TRP A 39 -16.91 49.19 44.70
C TRP A 39 -17.94 48.26 44.06
N VAL A 40 -19.20 48.69 44.00
CA VAL A 40 -20.28 47.99 43.29
C VAL A 40 -19.95 47.86 41.79
N ALA A 41 -19.54 48.95 41.13
CA ALA A 41 -19.13 48.95 39.73
C ALA A 41 -17.93 48.01 39.48
N ARG A 42 -16.92 48.01 40.37
CA ARG A 42 -15.78 47.09 40.28
C ARG A 42 -16.20 45.63 40.39
N LEU A 43 -17.08 45.30 41.33
CA LEU A 43 -17.60 43.93 41.47
C LEU A 43 -18.46 43.50 40.27
N GLN A 44 -19.28 44.40 39.74
CA GLN A 44 -20.08 44.15 38.54
C GLN A 44 -19.17 43.87 37.33
N GLY A 45 -18.10 44.66 37.16
CA GLY A 45 -17.07 44.43 36.15
C GLY A 45 -16.40 43.06 36.31
N ARG A 46 -15.96 42.73 37.53
CA ARG A 46 -15.34 41.43 37.82
C ARG A 46 -16.29 40.25 37.59
N LEU A 47 -17.57 40.41 37.93
CA LEU A 47 -18.59 39.40 37.69
C LEU A 47 -18.83 39.19 36.19
N ALA A 48 -18.85 40.27 35.40
CA ALA A 48 -18.98 40.20 33.96
C ALA A 48 -17.78 39.46 33.32
N GLU A 49 -16.56 39.78 33.74
CA GLU A 49 -15.33 39.08 33.32
C GLU A 49 -15.41 37.57 33.62
N LEU A 50 -15.76 37.20 34.86
CA LEU A 50 -15.84 35.79 35.26
C LEU A 50 -16.95 35.03 34.51
N ARG A 51 -18.06 35.70 34.19
CA ARG A 51 -19.12 35.12 33.35
C ARG A 51 -18.64 34.91 31.92
N ALA A 52 -17.97 35.89 31.32
CA ALA A 52 -17.41 35.76 29.98
C ALA A 52 -16.38 34.62 29.91
N GLU A 53 -15.47 34.52 30.89
CA GLU A 53 -14.49 33.44 30.98
C GLU A 53 -15.15 32.06 31.13
N LYS A 54 -16.21 31.96 31.95
CA LYS A 54 -16.99 30.72 32.10
C LYS A 54 -17.61 30.28 30.78
N GLU A 55 -18.26 31.19 30.06
CA GLU A 55 -18.88 30.88 28.76
C GLU A 55 -17.83 30.53 27.70
N ARG A 56 -16.68 31.24 27.67
CA ARG A 56 -15.55 30.89 26.79
C ARG A 56 -15.07 29.46 27.03
N ARG A 57 -14.84 29.08 28.30
CA ARG A 57 -14.38 27.73 28.65
C ARG A 57 -15.38 26.64 28.29
N LYS A 58 -16.67 26.91 28.50
CA LYS A 58 -17.73 25.98 28.09
C LYS A 58 -17.73 25.77 26.58
N ALA A 59 -17.65 26.86 25.81
CA ALA A 59 -17.62 26.79 24.35
C ALA A 59 -16.42 25.96 23.86
N ALA A 60 -15.22 26.23 24.39
CA ALA A 60 -14.02 25.47 24.04
C ALA A 60 -14.13 23.99 24.41
N LEU A 61 -14.67 23.65 25.58
CA LEU A 61 -14.89 22.26 26.00
C LEU A 61 -15.91 21.53 25.10
N LEU A 62 -16.95 22.22 24.65
CA LEU A 62 -17.92 21.66 23.70
C LEU A 62 -17.26 21.37 22.34
N GLU A 63 -16.43 22.29 21.84
CA GLU A 63 -15.70 22.13 20.59
C GLU A 63 -14.70 20.96 20.66
N VAL A 64 -13.85 20.94 21.68
CA VAL A 64 -12.88 19.86 21.92
C VAL A 64 -13.61 18.53 22.11
N GLY A 65 -14.70 18.52 22.89
CA GLY A 65 -15.51 17.32 23.11
C GLY A 65 -16.14 16.79 21.81
N ALA A 66 -16.63 17.66 20.93
CA ALA A 66 -17.16 17.26 19.62
C ALA A 66 -16.08 16.61 18.74
N ARG A 67 -14.87 17.18 18.71
CA ARG A 67 -13.72 16.62 17.96
C ARG A 67 -13.29 15.26 18.52
N ILE A 68 -13.20 15.12 19.84
CA ILE A 68 -12.88 13.85 20.52
C ILE A 68 -13.91 12.78 20.15
N ASN A 69 -15.20 13.08 20.26
CA ASN A 69 -16.26 12.12 19.92
C ASN A 69 -16.18 11.66 18.46
N ALA A 70 -15.96 12.58 17.52
CA ALA A 70 -15.79 12.23 16.12
C ALA A 70 -14.60 11.29 15.88
N LEU A 71 -13.47 11.54 16.56
CA LEU A 71 -12.29 10.68 16.49
C LEU A 71 -12.52 9.33 17.16
N TRP A 72 -13.21 9.26 18.29
CA TRP A 72 -13.55 7.99 18.94
C TRP A 72 -14.39 7.07 18.05
N GLU A 73 -15.38 7.62 17.34
CA GLU A 73 -16.17 6.84 16.37
C GLU A 73 -15.32 6.36 15.21
N ARG A 74 -14.54 7.26 14.60
CA ARG A 74 -13.70 6.91 13.44
C ARG A 74 -12.60 5.91 13.78
N LEU A 75 -11.99 6.04 14.96
CA LEU A 75 -10.95 5.14 15.47
C LEU A 75 -11.53 3.93 16.22
N LYS A 76 -12.85 3.80 16.32
CA LYS A 76 -13.54 2.72 17.05
C LYS A 76 -12.95 2.48 18.44
N VAL A 77 -12.66 3.57 19.18
CA VAL A 77 -12.11 3.47 20.54
C VAL A 77 -13.12 2.73 21.44
N PRO A 78 -12.70 1.73 22.24
CA PRO A 78 -13.61 0.96 23.09
C PRO A 78 -14.41 1.82 24.05
N GLN A 79 -15.70 1.50 24.26
CA GLN A 79 -16.58 2.27 25.14
C GLN A 79 -16.01 2.41 26.57
N ALA A 80 -15.36 1.36 27.08
CA ALA A 80 -14.74 1.39 28.41
C ALA A 80 -13.67 2.49 28.55
N GLU A 81 -12.88 2.75 27.51
CA GLU A 81 -11.89 3.84 27.49
C GLU A 81 -12.57 5.22 27.43
N ARG A 82 -13.61 5.35 26.61
CA ARG A 82 -14.41 6.59 26.52
C ARG A 82 -15.02 6.94 27.87
N ASP A 83 -15.64 5.96 28.53
CA ASP A 83 -16.26 6.13 29.84
C ASP A 83 -15.22 6.47 30.91
N ALA A 84 -14.03 5.86 30.86
CA ALA A 84 -12.94 6.17 31.78
C ALA A 84 -12.48 7.63 31.64
N PHE A 85 -12.31 8.11 30.41
CA PHE A 85 -11.99 9.51 30.14
C PHE A 85 -13.10 10.45 30.62
N GLN A 86 -14.36 10.15 30.31
CA GLN A 86 -15.50 10.95 30.76
C GLN A 86 -15.61 11.02 32.28
N ARG A 87 -15.40 9.91 32.99
CA ARG A 87 -15.37 9.89 34.47
C ARG A 87 -14.26 10.79 35.02
N ARG A 88 -13.06 10.75 34.43
CA ARG A 88 -11.94 11.61 34.83
C ARG A 88 -12.27 13.09 34.65
N VAL A 89 -12.81 13.46 33.48
CA VAL A 89 -13.18 14.85 33.18
C VAL A 89 -14.36 15.32 34.02
N ALA A 90 -15.33 14.46 34.32
CA ALA A 90 -16.49 14.78 35.17
C ALA A 90 -16.12 14.97 36.65
N ALA A 91 -15.07 14.30 37.14
CA ALA A 91 -14.56 14.47 38.49
C ALA A 91 -13.87 15.84 38.69
N GLU A 92 -13.31 16.41 37.63
CA GLU A 92 -12.71 17.76 37.66
C GLU A 92 -13.80 18.83 37.46
N ARG A 93 -13.87 19.81 38.38
CA ARG A 93 -14.80 20.96 38.25
C ARG A 93 -14.38 21.83 37.07
N LEU A 94 -15.35 22.42 36.37
CA LEU A 94 -15.14 23.32 35.21
C LEU A 94 -13.96 24.30 35.44
N GLY A 95 -12.80 23.94 34.91
CA GLY A 95 -11.53 24.58 35.24
C GLY A 95 -10.50 24.39 34.12
N PRO A 96 -9.33 25.04 34.24
CA PRO A 96 -8.28 24.93 33.23
C PRO A 96 -7.74 23.50 33.06
N ALA A 97 -7.81 22.68 34.12
CA ALA A 97 -7.41 21.28 34.08
C ALA A 97 -8.26 20.44 33.10
N ASN A 98 -9.58 20.61 33.08
CA ASN A 98 -10.47 19.90 32.15
C ASN A 98 -10.15 20.24 30.69
N LEU A 99 -9.86 21.51 30.40
CA LEU A 99 -9.51 21.95 29.04
C LEU A 99 -8.19 21.30 28.61
N ALA A 100 -7.16 21.35 29.47
CA ALA A 100 -5.88 20.70 29.22
C ALA A 100 -6.02 19.18 29.05
N ALA A 101 -6.87 18.52 29.84
CA ALA A 101 -7.16 17.10 29.72
C ALA A 101 -7.87 16.77 28.39
N GLY A 102 -8.77 17.65 27.92
CA GLY A 102 -9.41 17.55 26.60
C GLY A 102 -8.41 17.72 25.46
N GLU A 103 -7.58 18.75 25.50
CA GLU A 103 -6.54 19.00 24.50
C GLU A 103 -5.53 17.85 24.44
N ALA A 104 -5.13 17.31 25.60
CA ALA A 104 -4.23 16.16 25.67
C ALA A 104 -4.84 14.89 25.06
N GLU A 105 -6.12 14.62 25.31
CA GLU A 105 -6.80 13.48 24.71
C GLU A 105 -6.99 13.65 23.19
N LEU A 106 -7.32 14.86 22.75
CA LEU A 106 -7.40 15.18 21.33
C LEU A 106 -6.05 14.95 20.65
N ALA A 107 -4.94 15.41 21.24
CA ALA A 107 -3.60 15.18 20.73
C ALA A 107 -3.24 13.69 20.68
N ARG A 108 -3.63 12.91 21.72
CA ARG A 108 -3.46 11.45 21.75
C ARG A 108 -4.22 10.77 20.61
N LEU A 109 -5.48 11.14 20.38
CA LEU A 109 -6.32 10.56 19.33
C LEU A 109 -5.81 10.95 17.93
N GLU A 110 -5.35 12.17 17.74
CA GLU A 110 -4.73 12.60 16.48
C GLU A 110 -3.41 11.87 16.21
N ALA A 111 -2.61 11.60 17.25
CA ALA A 111 -1.42 10.77 17.14
C ALA A 111 -1.77 9.32 16.76
N LEU A 112 -2.76 8.74 17.42
CA LEU A 112 -3.26 7.39 17.11
C LEU A 112 -3.82 7.32 15.68
N LYS A 113 -4.52 8.36 15.22
CA LYS A 113 -4.98 8.45 13.82
C LYS A 113 -3.80 8.44 12.86
N ARG A 114 -2.78 9.27 13.11
CA ARG A 114 -1.58 9.36 12.27
C ARG A 114 -0.80 8.04 12.24
N GLU A 115 -0.64 7.38 13.38
CA GLU A 115 0.04 6.09 13.48
C GLU A 115 -0.68 5.02 12.66
N ARG A 116 -2.00 4.86 12.85
CA ARG A 116 -2.79 3.87 12.10
C ARG A 116 -2.80 4.16 10.60
N LEU A 117 -2.94 5.44 10.23
CA LEU A 117 -2.89 5.84 8.84
C LEU A 117 -1.52 5.54 8.23
N GLY A 118 -0.44 5.78 8.97
CA GLY A 118 0.91 5.43 8.54
C GLY A 118 1.11 3.94 8.34
N GLN A 119 0.62 3.11 9.26
CA GLN A 119 0.65 1.65 9.09
C GLN A 119 -0.05 1.23 7.80
N LEU A 120 -1.28 1.72 7.56
CA LEU A 120 -2.03 1.39 6.35
C LEU A 120 -1.33 1.86 5.06
N VAL A 121 -0.78 3.08 5.05
CA VAL A 121 -0.04 3.58 3.88
C VAL A 121 1.20 2.72 3.60
N GLU A 122 1.96 2.35 4.63
CA GLU A 122 3.14 1.50 4.47
C GLU A 122 2.79 0.07 4.04
N GLU A 123 1.69 -0.51 4.57
CA GLU A 123 1.19 -1.81 4.11
C GLU A 123 0.84 -1.79 2.61
N VAL A 124 0.12 -0.77 2.16
CA VAL A 124 -0.23 -0.64 0.73
C VAL A 124 1.00 -0.35 -0.12
N ARG A 125 1.99 0.42 0.36
CA ARG A 125 3.25 0.65 -0.35
C ARG A 125 4.08 -0.62 -0.52
N ALA A 126 4.14 -1.45 0.52
CA ALA A 126 4.80 -2.74 0.44
C ALA A 126 4.14 -3.60 -0.66
N GLU A 127 2.82 -3.66 -0.68
CA GLU A 127 2.07 -4.38 -1.71
C GLU A 127 2.32 -3.82 -3.12
N ILE A 128 2.31 -2.50 -3.30
CA ILE A 128 2.63 -1.86 -4.59
C ILE A 128 4.04 -2.27 -5.05
N THR A 129 5.00 -2.30 -4.13
CA THR A 129 6.39 -2.70 -4.42
C THR A 129 6.46 -4.16 -4.86
N GLU A 130 5.77 -5.06 -4.15
CA GLU A 130 5.68 -6.48 -4.53
C GLU A 130 5.06 -6.66 -5.92
N LEU A 131 4.00 -5.91 -6.23
CA LEU A 131 3.35 -5.95 -7.55
C LEU A 131 4.28 -5.43 -8.66
N TRP A 132 5.01 -4.34 -8.39
CA TRP A 132 6.02 -3.82 -9.32
C TRP A 132 7.14 -4.83 -9.58
N ASP A 133 7.65 -5.48 -8.53
CA ASP A 133 8.70 -6.50 -8.66
C ASP A 133 8.19 -7.72 -9.43
N ALA A 134 6.99 -8.20 -9.11
CA ALA A 134 6.36 -9.32 -9.79
C ALA A 134 6.19 -9.06 -11.29
N MET A 135 5.85 -7.84 -11.69
CA MET A 135 5.68 -7.43 -13.09
C MET A 135 6.96 -6.89 -13.74
N SER A 136 8.10 -6.87 -13.02
CA SER A 136 9.36 -6.28 -13.48
C SER A 136 9.23 -4.83 -13.98
N VAL A 137 8.39 -4.03 -13.28
CA VAL A 137 8.17 -2.61 -13.61
C VAL A 137 9.48 -1.84 -13.44
N SER A 138 9.85 -1.09 -14.48
CA SER A 138 11.11 -0.35 -14.54
C SER A 138 11.17 0.74 -13.46
N PRO A 139 12.37 1.09 -12.93
CA PRO A 139 12.49 2.17 -11.97
C PRO A 139 11.88 3.47 -12.48
N ALA A 140 12.05 3.79 -13.76
CA ALA A 140 11.47 4.97 -14.41
C ALA A 140 9.94 4.97 -14.38
N GLU A 141 9.27 3.84 -14.62
CA GLU A 141 7.80 3.75 -14.49
C GLU A 141 7.35 3.88 -13.03
N ARG A 142 8.14 3.40 -12.06
CA ARG A 142 7.83 3.57 -10.63
C ARG A 142 7.87 5.05 -10.22
N GLU A 143 8.68 5.87 -10.90
CA GLU A 143 8.74 7.33 -10.68
C GLU A 143 7.42 8.04 -10.95
N ASP A 144 6.63 7.53 -11.91
CA ASP A 144 5.39 8.16 -12.34
C ASP A 144 4.34 8.18 -11.22
N PHE A 145 4.43 7.24 -10.27
CA PHE A 145 3.59 7.24 -9.08
C PHE A 145 4.19 8.09 -7.96
N ALA A 146 4.14 9.42 -8.14
CA ALA A 146 4.64 10.40 -7.18
C ALA A 146 4.19 10.19 -5.70
N PRO A 147 2.95 9.74 -5.39
CA PRO A 147 2.52 9.50 -4.00
C PRO A 147 3.37 8.49 -3.22
N ALA A 148 4.10 7.58 -3.90
CA ALA A 148 5.04 6.66 -3.25
C ALA A 148 6.13 7.39 -2.46
N ARG A 149 6.40 8.66 -2.75
CA ARG A 149 7.45 9.46 -2.09
C ARG A 149 6.96 10.39 -0.99
N ALA A 150 5.66 10.40 -0.72
CA ALA A 150 5.14 11.23 0.36
C ALA A 150 5.80 10.82 1.68
N SER A 151 6.38 11.79 2.39
CA SER A 151 6.94 11.57 3.72
C SER A 151 5.83 11.29 4.73
N GLU A 152 6.16 10.64 5.86
CA GLU A 152 5.22 10.36 6.96
C GLU A 152 4.41 11.58 7.45
N GLY A 153 5.00 12.78 7.38
CA GLY A 153 4.31 14.03 7.73
C GLY A 153 3.16 14.44 6.79
N ALA A 154 3.05 13.81 5.62
CA ALA A 154 2.03 14.10 4.60
C ALA A 154 0.92 13.04 4.55
N TYR A 155 0.85 12.14 5.54
CA TYR A 155 -0.13 11.07 5.55
C TYR A 155 -1.53 11.62 5.81
N THR A 156 -2.36 11.55 4.77
CA THR A 156 -3.77 11.96 4.78
C THR A 156 -4.64 10.81 4.27
N ASP A 157 -5.94 10.89 4.56
CA ASP A 157 -6.90 9.92 4.05
C ASP A 157 -6.91 9.90 2.50
N ASP A 158 -6.70 11.05 1.86
CA ASP A 158 -6.59 11.16 0.40
C ASP A 158 -5.32 10.46 -0.14
N LEU A 159 -4.21 10.56 0.59
CA LEU A 159 -2.97 9.86 0.24
C LEU A 159 -3.18 8.35 0.29
N LEU A 160 -3.81 7.84 1.36
CA LEU A 160 -4.13 6.42 1.48
C LEU A 160 -5.03 5.97 0.32
N ALA A 161 -6.09 6.72 0.02
CA ALA A 161 -6.98 6.40 -1.09
C ALA A 161 -6.25 6.35 -2.45
N ALA A 162 -5.29 7.25 -2.67
CA ALA A 162 -4.46 7.22 -3.88
C ALA A 162 -3.59 5.95 -3.97
N HIS A 163 -3.02 5.49 -2.84
CA HIS A 163 -2.25 4.24 -2.79
C HIS A 163 -3.15 3.02 -3.01
N GLU A 164 -4.33 2.97 -2.38
CA GLU A 164 -5.28 1.87 -2.55
C GLU A 164 -5.76 1.75 -4.00
N ALA A 165 -6.04 2.89 -4.65
CA ALA A 165 -6.42 2.94 -6.06
C ALA A 165 -5.29 2.44 -6.98
N GLU A 166 -4.05 2.85 -6.72
CA GLU A 166 -2.90 2.38 -7.49
C GLU A 166 -2.66 0.88 -7.30
N ALA A 167 -2.72 0.39 -6.06
CA ALA A 167 -2.65 -1.05 -5.79
C ALA A 167 -3.75 -1.81 -6.53
N ALA A 168 -4.99 -1.28 -6.58
CA ALA A 168 -6.09 -1.90 -7.33
C ALA A 168 -5.81 -1.94 -8.84
N ARG A 169 -5.28 -0.86 -9.41
CA ARG A 169 -4.84 -0.79 -10.81
C ARG A 169 -3.77 -1.83 -11.12
N LEU A 170 -2.74 -1.92 -10.28
CA LEU A 170 -1.62 -2.86 -10.46
C LEU A 170 -2.08 -4.32 -10.32
N ARG A 171 -2.99 -4.63 -9.38
CA ARG A 171 -3.60 -5.97 -9.28
C ARG A 171 -4.36 -6.34 -10.54
N ALA A 172 -5.15 -5.41 -11.09
CA ALA A 172 -5.89 -5.64 -12.33
C ALA A 172 -4.93 -5.89 -13.52
N ARG A 173 -3.87 -5.08 -13.63
CA ARG A 173 -2.80 -5.27 -14.63
C ARG A 173 -2.15 -6.65 -14.49
N ARG A 174 -1.76 -7.05 -13.28
CA ARG A 174 -1.18 -8.37 -13.01
C ARG A 174 -2.13 -9.51 -13.39
N ALA A 175 -3.40 -9.39 -13.04
CA ALA A 175 -4.42 -10.38 -13.40
C ALA A 175 -4.60 -10.48 -14.92
N ALA A 176 -4.48 -9.38 -15.66
CA ALA A 176 -4.53 -9.38 -17.12
C ALA A 176 -3.26 -9.97 -17.78
N MET A 177 -2.11 -9.93 -17.10
CA MET A 177 -0.87 -10.61 -17.54
C MET A 177 -0.90 -12.13 -17.33
N GLU A 178 -1.65 -12.62 -16.35
CA GLU A 178 -1.69 -14.04 -15.98
C GLU A 178 -1.94 -15.00 -17.17
N PRO A 179 -2.90 -14.74 -18.09
CA PRO A 179 -3.08 -15.56 -19.28
C PRO A 179 -1.87 -15.55 -20.23
N LEU A 180 -1.10 -14.45 -20.28
CA LEU A 180 0.10 -14.34 -21.10
C LEU A 180 1.25 -15.14 -20.49
N PHE A 181 1.43 -15.08 -19.17
CA PHE A 181 2.40 -15.92 -18.46
C PHE A 181 2.14 -17.40 -18.70
N ARG A 182 0.90 -17.86 -18.57
CA ARG A 182 0.55 -19.27 -18.85
C ARG A 182 0.85 -19.70 -20.28
N LEU A 183 0.65 -18.81 -21.25
CA LEU A 183 0.99 -19.10 -22.64
C LEU A 183 2.51 -19.15 -22.86
N ALA A 184 3.26 -18.27 -22.20
CA ALA A 184 4.72 -18.26 -22.23
C ALA A 184 5.28 -19.53 -21.59
N GLU A 185 4.84 -19.90 -20.39
CA GLU A 185 5.19 -21.16 -19.72
C GLU A 185 4.88 -22.36 -20.63
N ARG A 186 3.68 -22.40 -21.21
CA ARG A 186 3.30 -23.47 -22.14
C ARG A 186 4.21 -23.52 -23.36
N ARG A 187 4.69 -22.39 -23.86
CA ARG A 187 5.64 -22.34 -24.97
C ARG A 187 7.00 -22.89 -24.54
N GLU A 188 7.52 -22.49 -23.38
CA GLU A 188 8.79 -23.01 -22.86
C GLU A 188 8.73 -24.53 -22.62
N GLU A 189 7.62 -25.06 -22.10
CA GLU A 189 7.40 -26.51 -21.98
C GLU A 189 7.49 -27.23 -23.33
N LEU A 190 6.85 -26.67 -24.37
CA LEU A 190 6.90 -27.25 -25.71
C LEU A 190 8.30 -27.16 -26.34
N LEU A 191 9.07 -26.11 -26.04
CA LEU A 191 10.46 -25.99 -26.47
C LEU A 191 11.36 -27.04 -25.80
N ALA A 192 11.20 -27.24 -24.49
CA ALA A 192 11.90 -28.29 -23.76
C ALA A 192 11.55 -29.68 -24.32
N GLY A 193 10.26 -29.94 -24.59
CA GLY A 193 9.81 -31.17 -25.23
C GLY A 193 10.37 -31.38 -26.65
N ARG A 194 10.56 -30.30 -27.42
CA ARG A 194 11.23 -30.36 -28.73
C ARG A 194 12.70 -30.76 -28.59
N ALA A 195 13.41 -30.21 -27.62
CA ALA A 195 14.80 -30.58 -27.35
C ALA A 195 14.92 -32.05 -26.93
N GLU A 196 14.05 -32.52 -26.02
CA GLU A 196 13.97 -33.94 -25.61
C GLU A 196 13.68 -34.85 -26.81
N LEU A 197 12.75 -34.44 -27.69
CA LEU A 197 12.45 -35.21 -28.92
C LEU A 197 13.68 -35.33 -29.82
N GLU A 198 14.44 -34.26 -30.01
CA GLU A 198 15.64 -34.27 -30.86
C GLU A 198 16.76 -35.15 -30.27
N GLU A 199 16.95 -35.13 -28.94
CA GLU A 199 17.88 -36.01 -28.23
C GLU A 199 17.48 -37.48 -28.38
N LEU A 200 16.22 -37.81 -28.10
CA LEU A 200 15.68 -39.17 -28.27
C LEU A 200 15.69 -39.61 -29.74
N GLN A 201 15.66 -38.68 -30.70
CA GLN A 201 15.75 -38.99 -32.11
C GLN A 201 17.19 -39.24 -32.58
N ALA A 202 18.17 -38.61 -31.96
CA ALA A 202 19.59 -38.80 -32.25
C ALA A 202 20.16 -40.10 -31.65
N ASP A 203 19.57 -40.61 -30.55
CA ASP A 203 20.03 -41.84 -29.92
C ASP A 203 19.77 -43.08 -30.81
N SER A 204 20.86 -43.69 -31.30
CA SER A 204 20.80 -44.91 -32.11
C SER A 204 20.39 -46.16 -31.30
N SER A 205 20.61 -46.15 -29.98
CA SER A 205 20.27 -47.27 -29.08
C SER A 205 18.75 -47.46 -28.91
N ARG A 206 17.95 -46.44 -29.25
CA ARG A 206 16.47 -46.48 -29.23
C ARG A 206 15.90 -47.63 -30.06
N LEU A 207 16.56 -48.02 -31.15
CA LEU A 207 16.09 -49.07 -32.06
C LEU A 207 16.44 -50.48 -31.56
N LEU A 208 17.35 -50.59 -30.61
CA LEU A 208 17.85 -51.85 -30.07
C LEU A 208 17.10 -52.30 -28.79
N GLY A 209 16.37 -51.39 -28.15
CA GLY A 209 15.59 -51.66 -26.95
C GLY A 209 14.39 -52.59 -27.20
N ARG A 210 14.25 -53.64 -26.38
CA ARG A 210 13.10 -54.58 -26.40
C ARG A 210 12.34 -54.56 -25.07
N GLY A 211 11.04 -54.83 -25.11
CA GLY A 211 10.18 -54.98 -23.92
C GLY A 211 9.37 -53.74 -23.55
N LYS A 212 8.82 -53.71 -22.32
CA LYS A 212 7.87 -52.68 -21.85
C LYS A 212 8.45 -51.25 -21.86
N GLY A 213 9.74 -51.09 -21.58
CA GLY A 213 10.43 -49.79 -21.62
C GLY A 213 10.47 -49.18 -23.03
N ALA A 214 10.69 -49.99 -24.06
CA ALA A 214 10.69 -49.53 -25.45
C ALA A 214 9.30 -49.05 -25.91
N ALA A 215 8.23 -49.71 -25.45
CA ALA A 215 6.86 -49.27 -25.73
C ALA A 215 6.53 -47.92 -25.07
N GLN A 216 7.05 -47.66 -23.87
CA GLN A 216 6.86 -46.39 -23.17
C GLN A 216 7.66 -45.26 -23.82
N ALA A 217 8.90 -45.54 -24.25
CA ALA A 217 9.72 -44.59 -25.01
C ALA A 217 9.07 -44.20 -26.35
N LEU A 218 8.50 -45.17 -27.08
CA LEU A 218 7.76 -44.89 -28.32
C LEU A 218 6.50 -44.04 -28.07
N LYS A 219 5.77 -44.31 -26.99
CA LYS A 219 4.64 -43.46 -26.57
C LYS A 219 5.09 -42.04 -26.24
N ARG A 220 6.22 -41.87 -25.52
CA ARG A 220 6.78 -40.54 -25.22
C ARG A 220 7.18 -39.80 -26.49
N LEU A 221 7.89 -40.45 -27.40
CA LEU A 221 8.26 -39.90 -28.72
C LEU A 221 7.03 -39.41 -29.49
N THR A 222 6.01 -40.26 -29.66
CA THR A 222 4.80 -39.89 -30.41
C THR A 222 4.01 -38.76 -29.73
N GLN A 223 4.06 -38.66 -28.39
CA GLN A 223 3.46 -37.57 -27.64
C GLN A 223 4.22 -36.26 -27.89
N LEU A 224 5.55 -36.28 -27.76
CA LEU A 224 6.41 -35.12 -28.01
C LEU A 224 6.31 -34.61 -29.45
N GLU A 225 6.19 -35.51 -30.44
CA GLU A 225 5.95 -35.14 -31.84
C GLU A 225 4.62 -34.39 -32.03
N LYS A 226 3.55 -34.87 -31.38
CA LYS A 226 2.23 -34.21 -31.42
C LYS A 226 2.27 -32.84 -30.75
N GLU A 227 2.99 -32.71 -29.64
CA GLU A 227 3.15 -31.48 -28.88
C GLU A 227 3.99 -30.45 -29.66
N THR A 228 5.12 -30.87 -30.22
CA THR A 228 6.02 -30.02 -31.03
C THR A 228 5.31 -29.45 -32.26
N LYS A 229 4.39 -30.21 -32.90
CA LYS A 229 3.57 -29.70 -34.02
C LYS A 229 2.67 -28.52 -33.65
N ARG A 230 2.35 -28.33 -32.36
CA ARG A 230 1.52 -27.21 -31.88
C ARG A 230 2.35 -25.95 -31.58
N LEU A 231 3.67 -26.08 -31.44
CA LEU A 231 4.58 -25.00 -31.06
C LEU A 231 4.53 -23.78 -32.01
N PRO A 232 4.51 -23.93 -33.36
CA PRO A 232 4.48 -22.78 -34.26
C PRO A 232 3.21 -21.94 -34.07
N LYS A 233 2.05 -22.60 -34.07
CA LYS A 233 0.74 -21.94 -33.89
C LYS A 233 0.63 -21.25 -32.52
N LEU A 234 1.15 -21.89 -31.47
CA LEU A 234 1.20 -21.28 -30.14
C LEU A 234 2.12 -20.05 -30.14
N SER A 235 3.30 -20.15 -30.74
CA SER A 235 4.30 -19.07 -30.76
C SER A 235 3.80 -17.85 -31.54
N GLU A 236 3.18 -18.06 -32.72
CA GLU A 236 2.57 -16.98 -33.50
C GLU A 236 1.43 -16.30 -32.73
N GLY A 237 0.51 -17.10 -32.15
CA GLY A 237 -0.60 -16.59 -31.38
C GLY A 237 -0.17 -15.84 -30.11
N LEU A 238 0.85 -16.34 -29.42
CA LEU A 238 1.44 -15.69 -28.27
C LEU A 238 2.13 -14.38 -28.66
N ARG A 239 2.94 -14.37 -29.72
CA ARG A 239 3.59 -13.16 -30.23
C ARG A 239 2.55 -12.08 -30.58
N ALA A 240 1.45 -12.43 -31.24
CA ALA A 240 0.39 -11.48 -31.57
C ALA A 240 -0.24 -10.87 -30.32
N LYS A 241 -0.56 -11.69 -29.31
CA LYS A 241 -1.11 -11.21 -28.03
C LYS A 241 -0.13 -10.33 -27.26
N LEU A 242 1.15 -10.68 -27.25
CA LEU A 242 2.18 -9.87 -26.60
C LEU A 242 2.38 -8.53 -27.31
N LEU A 243 2.36 -8.49 -28.64
CA LEU A 243 2.45 -7.23 -29.38
C LEU A 243 1.25 -6.31 -29.09
N GLU A 244 0.06 -6.87 -28.89
CA GLU A 244 -1.11 -6.07 -28.52
C GLU A 244 -0.99 -5.55 -27.08
N TRP A 245 -0.60 -6.42 -26.14
CA TRP A 245 -0.31 -6.02 -24.76
C TRP A 245 0.71 -4.87 -24.69
N GLU A 246 1.82 -4.99 -25.43
CA GLU A 246 2.91 -4.00 -25.37
C GLU A 246 2.56 -2.64 -25.95
N LYS A 247 1.49 -2.52 -26.75
CA LYS A 247 1.00 -1.22 -27.24
C LYS A 247 0.31 -0.43 -26.14
N GLU A 248 -0.45 -1.12 -25.29
CA GLU A 248 -1.29 -0.49 -24.27
C GLU A 248 -0.56 -0.38 -22.93
N GLU A 249 0.13 -1.44 -22.54
CA GLU A 249 0.65 -1.63 -21.18
C GLU A 249 2.19 -1.60 -21.11
N GLY A 250 2.89 -1.50 -22.25
CA GLY A 250 4.34 -1.53 -22.32
C GLY A 250 4.96 -2.94 -22.31
N PRO A 251 6.31 -3.05 -22.30
CA PRO A 251 7.03 -4.30 -22.55
C PRO A 251 6.63 -5.46 -21.63
N PHE A 252 6.41 -6.65 -22.19
CA PHE A 252 6.17 -7.85 -21.39
C PHE A 252 7.51 -8.51 -21.04
N VAL A 253 7.91 -8.38 -19.78
CA VAL A 253 9.22 -8.81 -19.28
C VAL A 253 9.09 -10.09 -18.46
N VAL A 254 9.98 -11.06 -18.72
CA VAL A 254 10.11 -12.32 -17.99
C VAL A 254 11.59 -12.51 -17.68
N ASP A 255 11.94 -12.78 -16.42
CA ASP A 255 13.33 -12.95 -15.95
C ASP A 255 14.25 -11.77 -16.32
N GLY A 256 13.71 -10.54 -16.34
CA GLY A 256 14.46 -9.33 -16.67
C GLY A 256 14.68 -9.08 -18.17
N ALA A 257 14.13 -9.91 -19.06
CA ALA A 257 14.21 -9.72 -20.51
C ALA A 257 12.81 -9.62 -21.15
N ARG A 258 12.68 -8.77 -22.17
CA ARG A 258 11.46 -8.70 -22.97
C ARG A 258 11.22 -10.03 -23.68
N TYR A 259 10.08 -10.66 -23.40
CA TYR A 259 9.85 -12.04 -23.85
C TYR A 259 9.78 -12.17 -25.37
N ILE A 260 9.28 -11.15 -26.09
CA ILE A 260 9.28 -11.16 -27.57
C ILE A 260 10.71 -11.28 -28.13
N ASP A 261 11.69 -10.64 -27.49
CA ASP A 261 13.07 -10.70 -27.95
C ASP A 261 13.72 -12.04 -27.58
N ARG A 262 13.37 -12.62 -26.43
CA ARG A 262 13.71 -14.02 -26.09
C ARG A 262 13.15 -15.01 -27.12
N MET A 263 11.89 -14.84 -27.54
CA MET A 263 11.29 -15.67 -28.60
C MET A 263 12.09 -15.58 -29.91
N LYS A 264 12.44 -14.35 -30.35
CA LYS A 264 13.26 -14.15 -31.56
C LYS A 264 14.62 -14.84 -31.48
N ALA A 265 15.29 -14.72 -30.33
CA ALA A 265 16.59 -15.35 -30.12
C ALA A 265 16.48 -16.88 -30.20
N GLN A 266 15.53 -17.47 -29.48
CA GLN A 266 15.29 -18.91 -29.49
C GLN A 266 14.90 -19.45 -30.88
N ASP A 267 14.11 -18.68 -31.65
CA ASP A 267 13.74 -19.06 -33.02
C ASP A 267 14.97 -19.04 -33.95
N ARG A 268 15.82 -17.99 -33.86
CA ARG A 268 17.08 -17.89 -34.61
C ARG A 268 18.06 -19.02 -34.26
N GLU A 269 18.28 -19.26 -32.97
CA GLU A 269 19.16 -20.34 -32.49
C GLU A 269 18.71 -21.71 -33.04
N TYR A 270 17.39 -21.92 -33.11
CA TYR A 270 16.85 -23.16 -33.68
C TYR A 270 17.08 -23.27 -35.20
N GLU A 271 16.88 -22.19 -35.94
CA GLU A 271 17.15 -22.15 -37.38
C GLU A 271 18.61 -22.48 -37.68
N GLU A 272 19.55 -21.82 -36.98
CA GLU A 272 21.00 -22.06 -37.09
C GLU A 272 21.37 -23.51 -36.76
N TYR A 273 20.79 -24.08 -35.70
CA TYR A 273 20.98 -25.48 -35.34
C TYR A 273 20.53 -26.43 -36.46
N LYS A 274 19.37 -26.20 -37.08
CA LYS A 274 18.85 -27.04 -38.16
C LYS A 274 19.67 -26.90 -39.44
N GLU A 275 20.14 -25.70 -39.76
CA GLU A 275 21.05 -25.46 -40.88
C GLU A 275 22.38 -26.19 -40.67
N GLY A 276 22.95 -26.12 -39.47
CA GLY A 276 24.16 -26.86 -39.09
C GLY A 276 24.01 -28.37 -39.26
N GLN A 277 22.93 -28.95 -38.73
CA GLN A 277 22.59 -30.37 -38.89
C GLN A 277 22.45 -30.78 -40.38
N LYS A 278 21.84 -29.92 -41.20
CA LYS A 278 21.68 -30.18 -42.64
C LYS A 278 23.03 -30.14 -43.36
N ALA A 279 23.87 -29.15 -43.04
CA ALA A 279 25.21 -29.01 -43.61
C ALA A 279 26.12 -30.18 -43.23
N GLU A 280 26.09 -30.63 -41.97
CA GLU A 280 26.85 -31.81 -41.53
C GLU A 280 26.43 -33.07 -42.27
N ARG A 281 25.12 -33.31 -42.41
CA ARG A 281 24.60 -34.45 -43.18
C ARG A 281 24.97 -34.38 -44.66
N ALA A 282 25.00 -33.19 -45.26
CA ALA A 282 25.45 -33.02 -46.64
C ALA A 282 26.95 -33.34 -46.79
N ARG A 283 27.79 -32.84 -45.87
CA ARG A 283 29.24 -33.14 -45.86
C ARG A 283 29.53 -34.63 -45.68
N LYS A 284 28.84 -35.32 -44.77
CA LYS A 284 28.98 -36.78 -44.59
C LYS A 284 28.63 -37.55 -45.86
N LYS A 285 27.54 -37.17 -46.55
CA LYS A 285 27.16 -37.80 -47.83
C LYS A 285 28.18 -37.56 -48.94
N GLU A 286 28.78 -36.36 -49.01
CA GLU A 286 29.83 -36.05 -49.97
C GLU A 286 31.11 -36.85 -49.70
N GLN A 287 31.50 -36.98 -48.43
CA GLN A 287 32.64 -37.81 -48.00
C GLN A 287 32.43 -39.29 -48.34
N GLU A 288 31.28 -39.86 -47.97
CA GLU A 288 30.93 -41.26 -48.30
C GLU A 288 30.92 -41.51 -49.82
N LYS A 289 30.45 -40.54 -50.61
CA LYS A 289 30.47 -40.64 -52.08
C LYS A 289 31.90 -40.61 -52.62
N ALA A 290 32.75 -39.71 -52.12
CA ALA A 290 34.14 -39.60 -52.53
C ALA A 290 34.95 -40.86 -52.16
N GLU A 291 34.72 -41.46 -51.00
CA GLU A 291 35.34 -42.74 -50.60
C GLU A 291 34.89 -43.89 -51.51
N ARG A 292 33.62 -43.92 -51.90
CA ARG A 292 33.07 -44.95 -52.79
C ARG A 292 33.59 -44.84 -54.23
N ASP A 293 33.75 -43.62 -54.73
CA ASP A 293 34.27 -43.36 -56.08
C ASP A 293 35.81 -43.49 -56.14
N GLY A 294 36.52 -43.28 -55.02
CA GLY A 294 37.97 -43.47 -54.91
C GLY A 294 38.44 -44.92 -54.71
N GLY A 295 37.57 -45.82 -54.24
CA GLY A 295 37.89 -47.23 -53.99
C GLY A 295 37.86 -48.16 -55.21
N GLY A 296 37.49 -47.66 -56.40
CA GLY A 296 37.33 -48.47 -57.63
C GLY A 296 38.58 -48.65 -58.50
N GLY A 297 39.72 -48.06 -58.12
CA GLY A 297 40.95 -48.03 -58.93
C GLY A 297 42.02 -49.03 -58.46
N GLY A 298 41.75 -50.32 -58.49
CA GLY A 298 42.73 -51.39 -58.19
C GLY A 298 42.52 -52.60 -59.09
N ALA A 299 42.76 -52.42 -60.39
CA ALA A 299 42.66 -53.46 -61.41
C ALA A 299 43.70 -54.57 -61.21
N GLY A 300 43.27 -55.82 -61.43
CA GLY A 300 44.14 -56.96 -61.58
C GLY A 300 45.04 -56.86 -62.82
N GLY A 301 46.14 -57.61 -62.76
CA GLY A 301 47.02 -57.82 -63.91
C GLY A 301 48.08 -58.88 -63.64
N ALA A 302 48.01 -59.94 -64.44
CA ALA A 302 49.10 -60.83 -64.88
C ALA A 302 49.40 -62.12 -64.07
N THR A 303 48.74 -63.20 -64.50
CA THR A 303 49.27 -64.57 -64.63
C THR A 303 50.39 -64.62 -65.69
N PRO A 304 51.32 -65.60 -65.61
CA PRO A 304 51.08 -66.96 -66.12
C PRO A 304 51.15 -68.05 -65.05
#